data_AF-A0A536BTG7-F1
#
_entry.id   AF-A0A536BTG7-F1
#
_cell.length_a   1.000
_cell.length_b   1.000
_cell.length_c   1.000
_cell.angle_alpha   90.00
_cell.angle_beta   90.00
_cell.angle_gamma   90.00
#
_symmetry.space_group_name_H-M   'P 1'
#
loop_
_entity.id
_entity.type
_entity.pdbx_description
1 polymer ?
#
loop_
_entity_poly.entity_id
_entity_poly.type
_entity_poly.pdbx_seq_one_letter_code
_entity_poly.pdbx_strand_id
1 'polypeptide(L)'
;MPRDLPSGTVTLLFTDIEIAIRGLAWACITLGERERGRALHEENLHRARALGNRRVEAITLGALAIHALQDGRLDDAIPMLLESHRLHLAIGDPLQSAFDLFRFSHVLAVKEKAEAAARAFACSDALCEEIGLRLRTWDPEFFDETMAMIRSQLDEAAFAEAWDEGRKLTAEAAVTLALDTLESLDSTR
;
A
#
# COMPACT_ATOMS: atom_id res chain seq x y z
N MET A 1 22.35 0.45 -38.23
CA MET A 1 23.26 -0.35 -37.37
C MET A 1 22.97 0.06 -35.93
N PRO A 2 22.31 -0.79 -35.12
CA PRO A 2 22.05 -0.47 -33.72
C PRO A 2 23.33 -0.64 -32.91
N ARG A 3 23.59 0.30 -32.00
CA ARG A 3 24.68 0.24 -31.01
C ARG A 3 24.26 -0.73 -29.91
N ASP A 4 24.99 -1.83 -29.76
CA ASP A 4 24.92 -2.66 -28.56
C ASP A 4 25.40 -1.85 -27.35
N LEU A 5 24.50 -1.65 -26.38
CA LEU A 5 24.86 -1.16 -25.06
C LEU A 5 25.39 -2.33 -24.22
N PRO A 6 26.46 -2.15 -23.43
CA PRO A 6 27.09 -3.23 -22.69
C PRO A 6 26.19 -3.76 -21.56
N SER A 7 26.02 -5.08 -21.57
CA SER A 7 25.21 -5.93 -20.66
C SER A 7 25.42 -5.67 -19.15
N GLY A 8 26.53 -5.03 -18.75
CA GLY A 8 26.82 -4.69 -17.35
C GLY A 8 26.06 -3.47 -16.79
N THR A 9 25.54 -2.58 -17.64
CA THR A 9 24.87 -1.35 -17.19
C THR A 9 23.45 -1.60 -16.70
N VAL A 10 22.79 -2.62 -17.26
CA VAL A 10 21.41 -2.97 -16.92
C VAL A 10 21.35 -3.70 -15.57
N THR A 11 22.32 -4.59 -15.28
CA THR A 11 22.36 -5.31 -14.00
C THR A 11 22.65 -4.40 -12.81
N LEU A 12 23.48 -3.36 -12.99
CA LEU A 12 23.76 -2.37 -11.94
C LEU A 12 22.53 -1.54 -11.56
N LEU A 13 21.71 -1.13 -12.55
CA LEU A 13 20.46 -0.41 -12.31
C LEU A 13 19.46 -1.24 -11.49
N PHE A 14 19.37 -2.55 -11.72
CA PHE A 14 18.48 -3.42 -10.95
C PHE A 14 18.95 -3.60 -9.50
N THR A 15 20.26 -3.78 -9.27
CA THR A 15 20.81 -3.89 -7.90
C THR A 15 20.72 -2.59 -7.11
N ASP A 16 20.93 -1.44 -7.75
CA ASP A 16 20.85 -0.15 -7.07
C ASP A 16 19.40 0.18 -6.65
N ILE A 17 18.42 -0.27 -7.41
CA ILE A 17 16.98 -0.11 -7.11
C ILE A 17 16.55 -1.02 -5.95
N GLU A 18 16.94 -2.30 -5.93
CA GLU A 18 16.63 -3.19 -4.80
C GLU A 18 17.32 -2.74 -3.50
N ILE A 19 18.55 -2.24 -3.59
CA ILE A 19 19.29 -1.67 -2.46
C ILE A 19 18.63 -0.39 -1.96
N ALA A 20 18.17 0.49 -2.86
CA ALA A 20 17.43 1.69 -2.48
C ALA A 20 16.10 1.33 -1.80
N ILE A 21 15.30 0.42 -2.36
CA ILE A 21 14.01 -0.01 -1.77
C ILE A 21 14.21 -0.69 -0.40
N ARG A 22 15.24 -1.52 -0.25
CA ARG A 22 15.58 -2.14 1.05
C ARG A 22 16.12 -1.13 2.07
N GLY A 23 16.96 -0.19 1.64
CA GLY A 23 17.46 0.90 2.50
C GLY A 23 16.35 1.84 2.96
N LEU A 24 15.33 2.04 2.13
CA LEU A 24 14.13 2.82 2.41
C LEU A 24 13.22 2.14 3.44
N ALA A 25 12.93 0.84 3.26
CA ALA A 25 12.17 0.06 4.26
C ALA A 25 12.85 0.09 5.64
N TRP A 26 14.19 0.06 5.67
CA TRP A 26 14.97 0.19 6.91
C TRP A 26 14.94 1.61 7.51
N ALA A 27 14.94 2.65 6.67
CA ALA A 27 14.82 4.05 7.09
C ALA A 27 13.44 4.38 7.69
N CYS A 28 12.37 3.72 7.22
CA CYS A 28 11.02 3.84 7.81
C CYS A 28 10.94 3.33 9.25
N ILE A 29 11.77 2.35 9.62
CA ILE A 29 11.73 1.68 10.93
C ILE A 29 12.52 2.44 12.01
N THR A 30 13.49 3.27 11.63
CA THR A 30 14.35 3.98 12.59
C THR A 30 13.94 5.45 12.71
N LEU A 31 13.23 5.79 13.78
CA LEU A 31 12.58 7.07 14.14
C LEU A 31 13.46 8.36 14.17
N GLY A 32 14.55 8.45 13.41
CA GLY A 32 15.37 9.66 13.22
C GLY A 32 15.64 10.05 11.76
N GLU A 33 15.34 9.20 10.77
CA GLU A 33 15.62 9.46 9.34
C GLU A 33 14.36 9.48 8.45
N ARG A 34 13.16 9.57 9.04
CA ARG A 34 11.86 9.58 8.32
C ARG A 34 11.80 10.60 7.18
N GLU A 35 12.25 11.83 7.43
CA GLU A 35 12.32 12.91 6.45
C GLU A 35 13.24 12.57 5.26
N ARG A 36 14.36 11.91 5.56
CA ARG A 36 15.33 11.47 4.55
C ARG A 36 14.80 10.30 3.74
N GLY A 37 14.09 9.36 4.38
CA GLY A 37 13.38 8.26 3.70
C GLY A 37 12.33 8.80 2.72
N ARG A 38 11.51 9.76 3.16
CA ARG A 38 10.52 10.41 2.30
C ARG A 38 11.17 11.12 1.11
N ALA A 39 12.21 11.93 1.33
CA ALA A 39 12.92 12.63 0.26
C ALA A 39 13.53 11.66 -0.77
N LEU A 40 14.08 10.53 -0.32
CA LEU A 40 14.61 9.50 -1.23
C LEU A 40 13.49 8.81 -2.03
N HIS A 41 12.32 8.56 -1.42
CA HIS A 41 11.15 8.10 -2.17
C HIS A 41 10.66 9.14 -3.20
N GLU A 42 10.61 10.42 -2.86
CA GLU A 42 10.24 11.48 -3.82
C GLU A 42 11.20 11.53 -5.01
N GLU A 43 12.52 11.42 -4.77
CA GLU A 43 13.53 11.34 -5.83
C GLU A 43 13.36 10.08 -6.69
N ASN A 44 13.13 8.93 -6.06
CA ASN A 44 12.89 7.68 -6.77
C ASN A 44 11.63 7.74 -7.63
N LEU A 45 10.56 8.38 -7.15
CA LEU A 45 9.34 8.57 -7.92
C LEU A 45 9.60 9.44 -9.15
N HIS A 46 10.33 10.55 -8.99
CA HIS A 46 10.72 11.41 -10.09
C HIS A 46 11.53 10.66 -11.15
N ARG A 47 12.54 9.89 -10.72
CA ARG A 47 13.38 9.08 -11.62
C ARG A 47 12.60 7.97 -12.30
N ALA A 48 11.75 7.26 -11.56
CA ALA A 48 10.93 6.17 -12.10
C ALA A 48 9.98 6.68 -13.20
N ARG A 49 9.33 7.83 -12.97
CA ARG A 49 8.49 8.51 -13.98
C ARG A 49 9.29 8.94 -15.21
N ALA A 50 10.45 9.55 -15.01
CA ALA A 50 11.32 9.98 -16.12
C ALA A 50 11.80 8.80 -16.99
N LEU A 51 12.00 7.63 -16.38
CA LEU A 51 12.45 6.41 -17.05
C LEU A 51 11.30 5.51 -17.52
N GLY A 52 10.05 5.85 -17.23
CA GLY A 52 8.88 5.00 -17.51
C GLY A 52 8.87 3.67 -16.74
N ASN A 53 9.57 3.59 -15.60
CA ASN A 53 9.65 2.39 -14.78
C ASN A 53 8.41 2.26 -13.87
N ARG A 54 7.33 1.73 -14.43
CA ARG A 54 6.02 1.61 -13.77
C ARG A 54 6.04 0.79 -12.48
N ARG A 55 6.93 -0.22 -12.37
CA ARG A 55 7.04 -1.05 -11.14
C ARG A 55 7.61 -0.24 -9.99
N VAL A 56 8.70 0.48 -10.22
CA VAL A 56 9.32 1.33 -9.19
C VAL A 56 8.40 2.50 -8.84
N GLU A 57 7.74 3.09 -9.83
CA GLU A 57 6.73 4.13 -9.62
C GLU A 57 5.64 3.67 -8.65
N ALA A 58 5.03 2.51 -8.91
CA ALA A 58 3.96 1.97 -8.07
C ALA A 58 4.41 1.70 -6.63
N ILE A 59 5.52 0.96 -6.45
CA ILE A 59 6.07 0.65 -5.12
C ILE A 59 6.40 1.93 -4.35
N THR A 60 6.95 2.95 -5.04
CA THR A 60 7.34 4.21 -4.41
C THR A 60 6.13 5.04 -4.01
N LEU A 61 5.06 5.06 -4.81
CA LEU A 61 3.79 5.68 -4.44
C LEU A 61 3.19 5.03 -3.20
N GLY A 62 3.18 3.69 -3.13
CA GLY A 62 2.73 2.96 -1.94
C GLY A 62 3.53 3.30 -0.68
N ALA A 63 4.84 3.49 -0.79
CA ALA A 63 5.69 3.89 0.33
C ALA A 63 5.46 5.35 0.77
N LEU A 64 5.33 6.29 -0.18
CA LEU A 64 4.98 7.68 0.12
C LEU A 64 3.61 7.81 0.77
N ALA A 65 2.66 6.97 0.36
CA ALA A 65 1.36 6.90 1.01
C ALA A 65 1.48 6.49 2.49
N ILE A 66 2.31 5.51 2.85
CA ILE A 66 2.52 5.14 4.26
C ILE A 66 3.06 6.33 5.06
N HIS A 67 4.02 7.08 4.52
CA HIS A 67 4.50 8.29 5.19
C HIS A 67 3.37 9.30 5.41
N ALA A 68 2.55 9.54 4.39
CA ALA A 68 1.39 10.43 4.52
C ALA A 68 0.37 9.91 5.55
N LEU A 69 0.11 8.60 5.62
CA LEU A 69 -0.77 8.00 6.63
C LEU A 69 -0.23 8.19 8.05
N GLN A 70 1.06 7.94 8.26
CA GLN A 70 1.72 8.12 9.56
C GLN A 70 1.77 9.60 9.99
N ASP A 71 1.78 10.52 9.04
CA ASP A 71 1.67 11.97 9.28
C ASP A 71 0.20 12.44 9.44
N GLY A 72 -0.79 11.55 9.31
CA GLY A 72 -2.22 11.89 9.33
C GLY A 72 -2.73 12.63 8.09
N ARG A 73 -1.93 12.74 7.03
CA ARG A 73 -2.24 13.43 5.76
C ARG A 73 -3.01 12.51 4.82
N LEU A 74 -4.24 12.16 5.19
CA LEU A 74 -5.07 11.23 4.42
C LEU A 74 -5.36 11.72 2.99
N ASP A 75 -5.57 13.03 2.82
CA ASP A 75 -5.89 13.65 1.53
C ASP A 75 -4.72 13.54 0.53
N ASP A 76 -3.48 13.42 1.04
CA ASP A 76 -2.30 13.14 0.22
C ASP A 76 -2.13 11.63 -0.02
N ALA A 77 -2.44 10.79 0.98
CA ALA A 77 -2.22 9.35 0.90
C ALA A 77 -3.17 8.65 -0.09
N ILE A 78 -4.46 9.01 -0.10
CA ILE A 78 -5.49 8.37 -0.93
C ILE A 78 -5.14 8.41 -2.44
N PRO A 79 -4.83 9.56 -3.05
CA PRO A 79 -4.48 9.59 -4.48
C PRO A 79 -3.20 8.80 -4.79
N MET A 80 -2.21 8.77 -3.88
CA MET A 80 -1.00 7.96 -4.04
C MET A 80 -1.31 6.46 -4.02
N LEU A 81 -2.17 6.00 -3.10
CA LEU A 81 -2.60 4.60 -3.03
C LEU A 81 -3.39 4.19 -4.28
N LEU A 82 -4.28 5.06 -4.76
CA LEU A 82 -5.06 4.79 -5.96
C LEU A 82 -4.16 4.64 -7.20
N GLU A 83 -3.19 5.54 -7.36
CA GLU A 83 -2.24 5.47 -8.47
C GLU A 83 -1.33 4.23 -8.35
N SER A 84 -0.83 3.92 -7.15
CA SER A 84 -0.07 2.69 -6.85
C SER A 84 -0.85 1.44 -7.23
N HIS A 85 -2.08 1.30 -6.75
CA HIS A 85 -2.92 0.14 -7.00
C HIS A 85 -3.21 -0.04 -8.50
N ARG A 86 -3.55 1.05 -9.20
CA ARG A 86 -3.79 1.02 -10.66
C ARG A 86 -2.56 0.53 -11.42
N LEU A 87 -1.36 0.93 -11.00
CA LEU A 87 -0.12 0.50 -11.62
C LEU A 87 0.19 -0.97 -11.29
N HIS A 88 0.05 -1.40 -10.04
CA HIS A 88 0.25 -2.80 -9.65
C HIS A 88 -0.71 -3.76 -10.37
N LEU A 89 -1.99 -3.37 -10.51
CA LEU A 89 -2.97 -4.13 -11.29
C LEU A 89 -2.54 -4.26 -12.76
N ALA A 90 -2.11 -3.15 -13.38
CA ALA A 90 -1.67 -3.15 -14.78
C ALA A 90 -0.38 -3.96 -15.03
N ILE A 91 0.44 -4.16 -13.99
CA ILE A 91 1.69 -4.95 -14.06
C ILE A 91 1.45 -6.41 -13.65
N GLY A 92 0.30 -6.73 -13.04
CA GLY A 92 -0.01 -8.06 -12.52
C GLY A 92 0.83 -8.41 -11.29
N ASP A 93 0.96 -7.49 -10.33
CA ASP A 93 1.67 -7.70 -9.07
C ASP A 93 0.67 -7.95 -7.91
N PRO A 94 0.30 -9.21 -7.63
CA PRO A 94 -0.72 -9.53 -6.64
C PRO A 94 -0.25 -9.23 -5.20
N LEU A 95 1.04 -9.35 -4.93
CA LEU A 95 1.62 -9.05 -3.62
C LEU A 95 1.46 -7.57 -3.28
N GLN A 96 1.91 -6.70 -4.20
CA GLN A 96 1.80 -5.27 -3.97
C GLN A 96 0.34 -4.79 -3.98
N SER A 97 -0.53 -5.43 -4.76
CA SER A 97 -1.97 -5.16 -4.73
C SER A 97 -2.59 -5.47 -3.37
N ALA A 98 -2.18 -6.56 -2.72
CA ALA A 98 -2.60 -6.87 -1.35
C ALA A 98 -2.13 -5.79 -0.36
N PHE A 99 -0.84 -5.39 -0.43
CA PHE A 99 -0.33 -4.33 0.46
C PHE A 99 -1.03 -2.98 0.25
N ASP A 100 -1.38 -2.60 -0.98
CA ASP A 100 -2.17 -1.39 -1.23
C ASP A 100 -3.56 -1.49 -0.60
N LEU A 101 -4.19 -2.66 -0.67
CA LEU A 101 -5.50 -2.89 -0.05
C LEU A 101 -5.44 -2.82 1.48
N PHE A 102 -4.36 -3.33 2.08
CA PHE A 102 -4.11 -3.17 3.51
C PHE A 102 -3.91 -1.69 3.91
N ARG A 103 -3.25 -0.89 3.07
CA ARG A 103 -3.14 0.56 3.32
C ARG A 103 -4.49 1.27 3.18
N PHE A 104 -5.35 0.85 2.24
CA PHE A 104 -6.72 1.35 2.13
C PHE A 104 -7.57 1.00 3.37
N SER A 105 -7.40 -0.19 3.96
CA SER A 105 -8.13 -0.55 5.18
C SER A 105 -7.78 0.37 6.36
N HIS A 106 -6.52 0.77 6.47
CA HIS A 106 -6.10 1.78 7.45
C HIS A 106 -6.78 3.14 7.21
N VAL A 107 -6.83 3.63 5.97
CA VAL A 107 -7.56 4.87 5.64
C VAL A 107 -9.02 4.79 6.10
N LEU A 108 -9.70 3.69 5.78
CA LEU A 108 -11.09 3.46 6.16
C LEU A 108 -11.27 3.42 7.68
N ALA A 109 -10.34 2.78 8.40
CA ALA A 109 -10.36 2.74 9.86
C ALA A 109 -10.20 4.14 10.47
N VAL A 110 -9.31 4.98 9.94
CA VAL A 110 -9.14 6.38 10.41
C VAL A 110 -10.39 7.22 10.12
N LYS A 111 -11.08 6.95 9.01
CA LYS A 111 -12.34 7.64 8.63
C LYS A 111 -13.59 7.05 9.32
N GLU A 112 -13.43 6.21 10.33
CA GLU A 112 -14.49 5.56 11.09
C GLU A 112 -15.44 4.69 10.23
N LYS A 113 -14.89 4.07 9.18
CA LYS A 113 -15.60 3.13 8.28
C LYS A 113 -15.19 1.69 8.57
N ALA A 114 -15.35 1.29 9.82
CA ALA A 114 -14.79 0.06 10.35
C ALA A 114 -15.23 -1.22 9.62
N GLU A 115 -16.49 -1.33 9.18
CA GLU A 115 -16.96 -2.50 8.42
C GLU A 115 -16.24 -2.63 7.07
N ALA A 116 -16.14 -1.53 6.32
CA ALA A 116 -15.42 -1.50 5.05
C ALA A 116 -13.91 -1.74 5.27
N ALA A 117 -13.34 -1.18 6.35
CA ALA A 117 -11.97 -1.42 6.74
C ALA A 117 -11.71 -2.90 7.05
N ALA A 118 -12.57 -3.55 7.83
CA ALA A 118 -12.48 -4.97 8.16
C ALA A 118 -12.53 -5.83 6.89
N ARG A 119 -13.45 -5.54 5.96
CA ARG A 119 -13.57 -6.25 4.69
C ARG A 119 -12.31 -6.12 3.84
N ALA A 120 -11.79 -4.89 3.67
CA ALA A 120 -10.57 -4.64 2.90
C ALA A 120 -9.34 -5.30 3.55
N PHE A 121 -9.22 -5.22 4.88
CA PHE A 121 -8.15 -5.89 5.62
C PHE A 121 -8.20 -7.39 5.40
N ALA A 122 -9.35 -8.02 5.63
CA ALA A 122 -9.51 -9.47 5.53
C ALA A 122 -9.20 -9.99 4.12
N CYS A 123 -9.59 -9.24 3.09
CA CYS A 123 -9.23 -9.53 1.70
C CYS A 123 -7.70 -9.47 1.50
N SER A 124 -7.03 -8.42 1.99
CA SER A 124 -5.57 -8.34 1.90
C SER A 124 -4.86 -9.48 2.62
N ASP A 125 -5.33 -9.84 3.82
CA ASP A 125 -4.72 -10.91 4.62
C ASP A 125 -4.88 -12.26 3.90
N ALA A 126 -6.07 -12.54 3.37
CA ALA A 126 -6.34 -13.73 2.57
C ALA A 126 -5.46 -13.81 1.31
N LEU A 127 -5.31 -12.72 0.57
CA LEU A 127 -4.45 -12.66 -0.62
C LEU A 127 -2.97 -12.92 -0.26
N CYS A 128 -2.50 -12.41 0.88
CA CYS A 128 -1.15 -12.72 1.38
C CYS A 128 -1.01 -14.19 1.78
N GLU A 129 -2.01 -14.78 2.43
CA GLU A 129 -2.01 -16.20 2.80
C GLU A 129 -1.94 -17.11 1.55
N GLU A 130 -2.68 -16.79 0.49
CA GLU A 130 -2.70 -17.55 -0.77
C GLU A 130 -1.32 -17.65 -1.45
N ILE A 131 -0.49 -16.62 -1.29
CA ILE A 131 0.88 -16.58 -1.82
C ILE A 131 1.94 -17.01 -0.79
N GLY A 132 1.51 -17.58 0.34
CA GLY A 132 2.39 -18.15 1.37
C GLY A 132 3.06 -17.12 2.28
N LEU A 133 2.53 -15.91 2.34
CA LEU A 133 3.02 -14.83 3.18
C LEU A 133 2.09 -14.60 4.38
N ARG A 134 2.62 -13.89 5.38
CA ARG A 134 1.83 -13.42 6.53
C ARG A 134 1.90 -11.91 6.54
N LEU A 135 0.77 -11.24 6.32
CA LEU A 135 0.71 -9.77 6.23
C LEU A 135 1.35 -9.09 7.44
N ARG A 136 1.07 -9.60 8.65
CA ARG A 136 1.68 -9.11 9.90
C ARG A 136 3.21 -9.13 9.94
N THR A 137 3.88 -9.96 9.12
CA THR A 137 5.35 -10.00 9.10
C THR A 137 5.99 -8.87 8.29
N TRP A 138 5.21 -8.21 7.42
CA TRP A 138 5.68 -7.09 6.60
C TRP A 138 5.83 -5.82 7.44
N ASP A 139 4.80 -5.46 8.21
CA ASP A 139 4.83 -4.34 9.16
C ASP A 139 3.94 -4.70 10.37
N PRO A 140 4.52 -5.26 11.44
CA PRO A 140 3.75 -5.68 12.61
C PRO A 140 3.06 -4.52 13.33
N GLU A 141 3.70 -3.35 13.36
CA GLU A 141 3.17 -2.17 14.05
C GLU A 141 1.95 -1.62 13.32
N PHE A 142 2.08 -1.43 12.00
CA PHE A 142 0.96 -0.97 11.16
C PHE A 142 -0.20 -1.98 11.13
N PHE A 143 0.11 -3.29 11.15
CA PHE A 143 -0.90 -4.36 11.30
C PHE A 143 -1.67 -4.24 12.61
N ASP A 144 -0.95 -4.21 13.74
CA ASP A 144 -1.56 -4.23 15.06
C ASP A 144 -2.35 -2.93 15.30
N GLU A 145 -1.83 -1.77 14.85
CA GLU A 145 -2.52 -0.47 14.91
C GLU A 145 -3.84 -0.49 14.13
N THR A 146 -3.79 -0.88 12.85
CA THR A 146 -4.99 -0.92 11.99
C THR A 146 -6.04 -1.87 12.56
N MET A 147 -5.62 -3.07 13.00
CA MET A 147 -6.54 -4.05 13.60
C MET A 147 -7.17 -3.52 14.89
N ALA A 148 -6.39 -2.86 15.75
CA ALA A 148 -6.89 -2.28 16.98
C ALA A 148 -7.93 -1.18 16.72
N MET A 149 -7.68 -0.31 15.73
CA MET A 149 -8.65 0.72 15.33
C MET A 149 -9.97 0.11 14.88
N ILE A 150 -9.92 -0.87 13.97
CA ILE A 150 -11.12 -1.56 13.46
C ILE A 150 -11.90 -2.19 14.61
N ARG A 151 -11.23 -2.95 15.48
CA ARG A 151 -11.86 -3.63 16.63
C ARG A 151 -12.38 -2.68 17.70
N SER A 152 -11.85 -1.45 17.79
CA SER A 152 -12.38 -0.44 18.73
C SER A 152 -13.71 0.16 18.27
N GLN A 153 -14.05 0.02 16.99
CA GLN A 153 -15.21 0.64 16.35
C GLN A 153 -16.34 -0.35 16.07
N LEU A 154 -16.08 -1.66 16.17
CA LEU A 154 -17.06 -2.73 15.93
C LEU A 154 -17.22 -3.60 17.17
N ASP A 155 -18.42 -4.15 17.35
CA ASP A 155 -18.58 -5.31 18.21
C ASP A 155 -18.05 -6.59 17.53
N GLU A 156 -17.90 -7.66 18.31
CA GLU A 156 -17.31 -8.91 17.84
C GLU A 156 -18.14 -9.56 16.71
N ALA A 157 -19.47 -9.41 16.73
CA ALA A 157 -20.34 -10.02 15.73
C ALA A 157 -20.21 -9.29 14.39
N ALA A 158 -20.26 -7.96 14.40
CA ALA A 158 -20.08 -7.13 13.22
C ALA A 158 -18.65 -7.28 12.64
N PHE A 159 -17.63 -7.36 13.49
CA PHE A 159 -16.26 -7.64 13.05
C PHE A 159 -16.17 -9.00 12.35
N ALA A 160 -16.70 -10.06 12.96
CA ALA A 160 -16.64 -11.41 12.41
C ALA A 160 -17.36 -11.51 11.06
N GLU A 161 -18.55 -10.89 10.93
CA GLU A 161 -19.30 -10.84 9.68
C GLU A 161 -18.53 -10.10 8.58
N ALA A 162 -18.05 -8.88 8.88
CA ALA A 162 -17.28 -8.09 7.93
C ALA A 162 -15.97 -8.77 7.51
N TRP A 163 -15.31 -9.47 8.45
CA TRP A 163 -14.10 -10.24 8.16
C TRP A 163 -14.39 -11.40 7.20
N ASP A 164 -15.42 -12.20 7.48
CA ASP A 164 -15.83 -13.33 6.63
C ASP A 164 -16.29 -12.90 5.24
N GLU A 165 -16.93 -11.75 5.11
CA GLU A 165 -17.26 -11.15 3.82
C GLU A 165 -16.01 -10.69 3.07
N GLY A 166 -15.10 -10.00 3.76
CA GLY A 166 -13.85 -9.51 3.18
C GLY A 166 -12.97 -10.61 2.61
N ARG A 167 -12.86 -11.75 3.31
CA ARG A 167 -12.11 -12.92 2.82
C ARG A 167 -12.62 -13.51 1.50
N LYS A 168 -13.86 -13.18 1.09
CA LYS A 168 -14.47 -13.67 -0.16
C LYS A 168 -14.33 -12.67 -1.32
N LEU A 169 -13.83 -11.46 -1.05
CA LEU A 169 -13.66 -10.42 -2.06
C LEU A 169 -12.44 -10.68 -2.92
N THR A 170 -12.52 -10.24 -4.19
CA THR A 170 -11.32 -10.04 -5.01
C THR A 170 -10.66 -8.71 -4.64
N ALA A 171 -9.38 -8.55 -5.01
CA ALA A 171 -8.66 -7.29 -4.79
C ALA A 171 -9.39 -6.09 -5.42
N GLU A 172 -9.90 -6.24 -6.65
CA GLU A 172 -10.63 -5.18 -7.35
C GLU A 172 -11.93 -4.82 -6.63
N ALA A 173 -12.69 -5.82 -6.15
CA ALA A 173 -13.94 -5.59 -5.42
C ALA A 173 -13.68 -4.88 -4.10
N ALA A 174 -12.61 -5.24 -3.39
CA ALA A 174 -12.26 -4.63 -2.12
C ALA A 174 -11.75 -3.18 -2.28
N VAL A 175 -11.00 -2.88 -3.35
CA VAL A 175 -10.64 -1.48 -3.67
C VAL A 175 -11.86 -0.67 -4.10
N THR A 176 -12.74 -1.23 -4.92
CA THR A 176 -13.99 -0.55 -5.32
C THR A 176 -14.83 -0.20 -4.09
N LEU A 177 -15.01 -1.16 -3.18
CA LEU A 177 -15.67 -0.93 -1.89
C LEU A 177 -15.01 0.23 -1.11
N ALA A 178 -13.68 0.25 -1.04
CA ALA A 178 -12.94 1.29 -0.34
C ALA A 178 -13.19 2.68 -0.96
N LEU A 179 -13.11 2.79 -2.28
CA LEU A 179 -13.30 4.05 -3.00
C LEU A 179 -14.74 4.56 -2.89
N ASP A 180 -15.73 3.72 -3.14
CA ASP A 180 -17.15 4.08 -3.02
C ASP A 180 -17.48 4.57 -1.60
N THR A 181 -16.89 3.91 -0.59
CA THR A 181 -17.05 4.30 0.81
C THR A 181 -16.43 5.67 1.09
N LEU A 182 -15.25 5.97 0.53
CA LEU A 182 -14.57 7.26 0.71
C LEU A 182 -15.29 8.39 -0.04
N GLU A 183 -15.76 8.16 -1.27
CA GLU A 183 -16.47 9.17 -2.06
C GLU A 183 -17.83 9.56 -1.44
N SER A 184 -18.50 8.61 -0.78
CA SER A 184 -19.74 8.89 -0.05
C SER A 184 -19.56 9.90 1.09
N LEU A 185 -18.35 10.03 1.65
CA LEU A 185 -18.04 11.01 2.69
C LEU A 185 -17.96 12.43 2.13
N ASP A 186 -17.35 12.60 0.97
CA ASP A 186 -17.16 13.93 0.35
C ASP A 186 -18.46 14.50 -0.19
N SER A 187 -19.41 13.64 -0.58
CA SER A 187 -20.75 14.05 -1.03
C SER A 187 -21.68 14.50 0.10
N THR A 188 -21.29 14.31 1.37
CA THR A 188 -22.09 14.66 2.56
C THR A 188 -21.62 15.95 3.24
N ARG A 189 -20.63 16.66 2.66
CA ARG A 189 -20.14 17.98 3.08
C ARG A 189 -20.65 19.10 2.19
#